data_AF-A0A2M7WNJ9-F1
#
_entry.id   AF-A0A2M7WNJ9-F1
#
_cell.length_a   1.000
_cell.length_b   1.000
_cell.length_c   1.000
_cell.angle_alpha   90.00
_cell.angle_beta   90.00
_cell.angle_gamma   90.00
#
_symmetry.space_group_name_H-M   'P 1'
#
loop_
_entity.id
_entity.type
_entity.pdbx_description
1 polymer ?
#
loop_
_entity_poly.entity_id
_entity_poly.type
_entity_poly.pdbx_seq_one_letter_code
_entity_poly.pdbx_strand_id
1 'polypeptide(L)' 'MRNVWFIPSVAMLKLWLKRSGFKHVTVVDVSPTTCEEQRATDWMTFESLPDFLDPDDFSRTIEGYPAPVRAIVTAKK' A
#
# COMPACT_ATOMS: atom_id res chain seq x y z
N MET A 1 7.36 -1.38 -10.13
CA MET A 1 8.41 -1.67 -9.12
C MET A 1 8.93 -3.11 -9.24
N ARG A 2 10.24 -3.37 -9.11
CA ARG A 2 10.79 -4.76 -9.12
C ARG A 2 10.73 -5.39 -7.72
N ASN A 3 10.70 -6.72 -7.66
CA ASN A 3 10.72 -7.52 -6.41
C ASN A 3 9.52 -7.29 -5.47
N VAL A 4 8.34 -7.01 -6.03
CA VAL A 4 7.06 -6.98 -5.29
C VAL A 4 6.43 -8.37 -5.35
N TRP A 5 6.06 -8.94 -4.20
CA TRP A 5 5.59 -10.33 -4.09
C TRP A 5 4.12 -10.41 -3.66
N PHE A 6 3.84 -10.26 -2.36
CA PHE A 6 2.50 -10.43 -1.82
C PHE A 6 1.88 -9.08 -1.44
N ILE A 7 0.73 -8.77 -2.05
CA ILE A 7 -0.13 -7.64 -1.67
C ILE A 7 -1.46 -8.24 -1.17
N PRO A 8 -1.55 -8.67 0.10
CA PRO A 8 -2.74 -9.32 0.62
C PRO A 8 -3.87 -8.31 0.86
N SER A 9 -5.11 -8.78 0.82
CA SER A 9 -6.22 -8.02 1.42
C SER A 9 -6.01 -7.89 2.94
N VAL A 10 -6.63 -6.88 3.54
CA VAL A 10 -6.58 -6.66 5.01
C VAL A 10 -7.05 -7.91 5.77
N ALA A 11 -8.09 -8.61 5.27
CA ALA A 11 -8.57 -9.85 5.86
C ALA A 11 -7.52 -10.96 5.82
N MET A 12 -6.82 -11.11 4.69
CA MET A 12 -5.75 -12.11 4.54
C MET A 12 -4.54 -11.79 5.43
N LEU A 13 -4.12 -10.52 5.51
CA LEU A 13 -3.04 -10.09 6.41
C LEU A 13 -3.36 -10.39 7.87
N LYS A 14 -4.60 -10.15 8.31
CA LYS A 14 -5.05 -10.50 9.66
C LYS A 14 -4.96 -12.01 9.93
N LEU A 15 -5.34 -12.83 8.94
CA LEU A 15 -5.24 -14.28 9.05
C LEU A 15 -3.78 -14.72 9.15
N TRP A 16 -2.90 -14.15 8.35
CA TRP A 16 -1.46 -14.44 8.38
C TRP A 16 -0.85 -14.11 9.74
N LEU A 17 -1.13 -12.92 10.29
CA LEU A 17 -0.66 -12.53 11.62
C LEU A 17 -1.11 -13.53 12.71
N LYS A 18 -2.38 -13.95 12.67
CA LYS A 18 -2.90 -14.97 13.58
C LYS A 18 -2.16 -16.30 13.43
N ARG A 19 -1.93 -16.76 12.20
CA ARG A 19 -1.20 -18.00 11.91
C ARG A 19 0.27 -17.94 12.32
N SER A 20 0.87 -16.75 12.28
CA SER A 20 2.23 -16.49 12.75
C SER A 20 2.34 -16.35 14.28
N GLY A 21 1.24 -16.57 15.03
CA GLY A 21 1.23 -16.60 16.49
C GLY A 21 0.83 -15.28 17.17
N PHE A 22 0.49 -14.24 16.42
CA PHE A 22 0.00 -12.99 16.99
C PHE A 22 -1.47 -13.06 17.42
N LYS A 23 -1.81 -12.35 18.48
CA LYS A 23 -3.16 -12.21 19.07
C LYS A 23 -3.62 -10.75 19.02
N HIS A 24 -4.92 -10.53 19.23
CA HIS A 24 -5.52 -9.19 19.27
C HIS A 24 -5.20 -8.31 18.04
N VAL A 25 -5.24 -8.91 16.84
CA VAL A 25 -4.93 -8.22 15.58
C VAL A 25 -6.00 -7.17 15.27
N THR A 26 -5.59 -5.91 15.20
CA THR A 26 -6.46 -4.75 15.00
C THR A 26 -5.98 -3.92 13.82
N VAL A 27 -6.90 -3.54 12.92
CA VAL A 27 -6.62 -2.64 11.80
C VAL A 27 -6.80 -1.23 12.32
N VAL A 28 -5.75 -0.42 12.23
CA VAL A 28 -5.72 0.96 12.71
C VAL A 28 -6.16 1.92 11.61
N ASP A 29 -5.64 1.71 10.41
CA ASP A 29 -5.94 2.56 9.26
C ASP A 29 -5.88 1.75 7.96
N VAL A 30 -6.64 2.20 6.96
CA VAL A 30 -6.54 1.77 5.57
C VAL A 30 -6.79 2.99 4.71
N SER A 31 -5.76 3.47 4.02
CA SER A 31 -5.82 4.72 3.26
C SER A 31 -5.22 4.54 1.86
N PRO A 32 -5.87 5.10 0.81
CA PRO A 32 -5.24 5.23 -0.49
C PRO A 32 -4.06 6.19 -0.38
N THR A 33 -2.94 5.87 -1.03
CA THR A 33 -1.82 6.81 -1.10
C THR A 33 -2.14 7.90 -2.12
N THR A 34 -2.04 9.15 -1.72
CA THR A 34 -2.36 10.29 -2.60
C THR A 34 -1.11 10.92 -3.19
N CYS A 35 -1.27 11.58 -4.34
CA CYS A 35 -0.20 12.39 -4.94
C CYS A 35 0.17 13.61 -4.10
N GLU A 36 -0.68 14.02 -3.15
CA GLU A 36 -0.35 15.05 -2.17
C GLU A 36 0.60 14.52 -1.09
N GLU A 37 0.45 13.26 -0.69
CA GLU A 37 1.32 12.60 0.28
C GLU A 37 2.67 12.23 -0.37
N GLN A 38 2.63 11.54 -1.52
CA GLN A 38 3.80 11.01 -2.20
C GLN A 38 3.98 11.67 -3.56
N ARG A 39 5.01 12.53 -3.68
CA ARG A 39 5.35 13.25 -4.92
C ARG A 39 6.84 13.58 -4.99
N ALA A 40 7.30 13.95 -6.18
CA ALA A 40 8.60 14.57 -6.37
C ALA A 40 8.64 15.95 -5.69
N THR A 41 9.83 16.36 -5.25
CA THR A 41 10.10 17.66 -4.63
C THR A 41 11.50 18.13 -5.03
N ASP A 42 11.88 19.36 -4.68
CA ASP A 42 13.24 19.87 -4.91
C ASP A 42 14.34 18.99 -4.29
N TRP A 43 13.98 18.20 -3.27
CA TRP A 43 14.89 17.29 -2.56
C TRP A 43 14.85 15.85 -3.06
N MET A 44 13.77 15.45 -3.75
CA MET A 44 13.57 14.12 -4.32
C MET A 44 13.07 14.28 -5.75
N THR A 45 14.00 14.25 -6.69
CA THR A 45 13.79 14.68 -8.08
C THR A 45 13.59 13.53 -9.07
N PHE A 46 13.48 12.30 -8.58
CA PHE A 46 13.19 11.12 -9.39
C PHE A 46 11.68 10.88 -9.51
N GLU A 47 11.29 9.92 -10.35
CA GLU A 47 9.90 9.45 -10.49
C GLU A 47 9.26 9.11 -9.13
N SER A 48 7.99 9.48 -8.97
CA SER A 48 7.21 9.30 -7.76
C SER A 48 5.81 8.78 -8.09
N LEU A 49 4.88 8.80 -7.12
CA LEU A 49 3.56 8.19 -7.27
C LEU A 49 2.81 8.61 -8.55
N PRO A 50 2.76 9.91 -8.95
CA PRO A 50 2.07 10.30 -10.18
C PRO A 50 2.58 9.58 -11.43
N ASP A 51 3.88 9.31 -11.50
CA ASP A 51 4.51 8.63 -12.64
C ASP A 51 4.19 7.14 -12.70
N PHE A 52 3.66 6.57 -11.61
CA PHE A 52 3.33 5.15 -11.48
C PHE A 52 1.83 4.86 -11.52
N LEU A 53 0.99 5.90 -11.65
CA LEU A 53 -0.46 5.77 -11.81
C LEU A 53 -0.85 5.86 -13.30
N ASP A 54 -1.94 5.20 -13.67
CA ASP A 54 -2.52 5.35 -14.99
C ASP A 54 -2.96 6.82 -15.19
N PRO A 55 -2.46 7.52 -16.24
CA PRO A 55 -2.75 8.94 -16.45
C PRO A 55 -4.22 9.23 -16.73
N ASP A 56 -4.99 8.24 -17.21
CA ASP A 56 -6.42 8.36 -17.51
C ASP A 56 -7.30 7.86 -16.36
N ASP A 57 -6.76 7.04 -15.43
CA ASP A 57 -7.47 6.50 -14.26
C ASP A 57 -6.55 6.32 -13.04
N PHE A 58 -6.51 7.32 -12.16
CA PHE A 58 -5.64 7.32 -10.96
C PHE A 58 -6.04 6.26 -9.91
N SER A 59 -7.14 5.53 -10.10
CA SER A 59 -7.47 4.36 -9.28
C SER A 59 -6.62 3.14 -9.63
N ARG A 60 -5.77 3.23 -10.66
CA ARG A 60 -4.92 2.15 -11.15
C ARG A 60 -3.46 2.56 -11.28
N THR A 61 -2.57 1.57 -11.23
CA THR A 61 -1.17 1.72 -11.61
C THR A 61 -1.03 1.72 -13.13
N ILE A 62 0.11 2.19 -13.65
CA ILE A 62 0.42 2.13 -15.10
C ILE A 62 0.41 0.71 -15.67
N GLU A 63 0.59 -0.32 -14.83
CA GLU A 63 0.48 -1.72 -15.22
C GLU A 63 -0.96 -2.27 -15.19
N GLY A 64 -1.95 -1.44 -14.81
CA GLY A 64 -3.37 -1.77 -14.77
C GLY A 64 -3.87 -2.42 -13.47
N TYR A 65 -3.04 -2.51 -12.44
CA TYR A 65 -3.45 -3.00 -11.11
C TYR A 65 -4.15 -1.91 -10.30
N PRO A 66 -4.88 -2.24 -9.21
CA PRO A 66 -5.38 -1.23 -8.29
C PRO A 66 -4.26 -0.35 -7.74
N ALA A 67 -4.52 0.96 -7.62
CA ALA A 67 -3.59 1.93 -7.08
C ALA A 67 -3.17 1.61 -5.64
N PRO A 68 -2.01 2.13 -5.17
CA PRO A 68 -1.49 1.81 -3.85
C PRO A 68 -2.44 2.19 -2.70
N VAL A 69 -2.81 1.20 -1.90
CA VAL A 69 -3.53 1.36 -0.63
C VAL A 69 -2.66 0.78 0.47
N ARG A 70 -2.46 1.54 1.55
CA ARG A 70 -1.65 1.12 2.70
C ARG A 70 -2.56 0.85 3.89
N ALA A 71 -2.23 -0.20 4.64
CA ALA A 71 -2.95 -0.58 5.85
C ALA A 71 -1.98 -0.63 7.03
N ILE A 72 -2.39 -0.06 8.17
CA ILE A 72 -1.66 -0.11 9.43
C ILE A 72 -2.37 -1.11 10.36
N VAL A 73 -1.62 -2.09 10.88
CA VAL A 73 -2.15 -3.16 11.72
C VAL A 73 -1.30 -3.29 12.98
N THR A 74 -1.94 -3.42 14.14
CA THR A 74 -1.30 -3.72 15.43
C THR A 74 -1.72 -5.11 15.92
N ALA A 75 -0.84 -5.76 16.68
CA ALA A 75 -1.11 -7.05 17.30
C ALA A 75 -0.22 -7.27 18.54
N LYS A 76 -0.58 -8.24 19.38
CA LYS A 76 0.19 -8.64 20.57
C LYS A 76 0.79 -10.03 20.36
N LYS A 77 1.98 -10.28 20.91
CA LYS A 77 2.58 -11.62 20.96
C LYS A 77 2.02 -12.39 22.16
#